data_AF-A0A7J7I5T3-F1
#
_entry.id   AF-A0A7J7I5T3-F1
#
_cell.length_a   1.000
_cell.length_b   1.000
_cell.length_c   1.000
_cell.angle_alpha   90.00
_cell.angle_beta   90.00
_cell.angle_gamma   90.00
#
_symmetry.space_group_name_H-M   'P 1'
#
loop_
_entity.id
_entity.type
_entity.pdbx_description
1 polymer ?
#
loop_
_entity_poly.entity_id
_entity_poly.type
_entity_poly.pdbx_seq_one_letter_code
_entity_poly.pdbx_strand_id
1 'polypeptide(L)'
;MVNSVFFLQVEGIEGIMAAYGSALRNVALAGPTLFGQVINTAAEIAGRSLSQDSSKYFVLLIITDGVLTDLQETKDALVMASDLPLSILIVGVGGADFKQMEILDADNGHRLESSTGRIATRDIVQFVPMRDVHGGQISIVQSLLEELLGQFLTYMRCRDIKPHTVNLPQAPFQDHPV
;
A
#
# COMPACT_ATOMS: atom_id res chain seq x y z
N MET A 1 -4.89 -29.39 -9.44
CA MET A 1 -5.91 -28.68 -8.64
C MET A 1 -5.38 -27.27 -8.38
N VAL A 2 -5.96 -26.26 -9.02
CA VAL A 2 -5.69 -24.87 -8.68
C VAL A 2 -6.47 -24.55 -7.41
N ASN A 3 -5.77 -24.34 -6.30
CA ASN A 3 -6.36 -23.81 -5.07
C ASN A 3 -6.79 -22.36 -5.34
N SER A 4 -8.05 -22.15 -5.70
CA SER A 4 -8.65 -20.82 -5.66
C SER A 4 -8.72 -20.38 -4.21
N VAL A 5 -7.71 -19.66 -3.75
CA VAL A 5 -7.81 -18.82 -2.55
C VAL A 5 -8.88 -17.78 -2.83
N PHE A 6 -10.06 -17.93 -2.22
CA PHE A 6 -11.12 -16.93 -2.26
C PHE A 6 -10.69 -15.73 -1.42
N PHE A 7 -10.36 -14.62 -2.08
CA PHE A 7 -10.20 -13.35 -1.38
C PHE A 7 -11.60 -12.78 -1.13
N LEU A 8 -12.04 -12.88 0.13
CA LEU A 8 -13.29 -12.25 0.57
C LEU A 8 -13.07 -10.73 0.60
N GLN A 9 -13.75 -10.05 -0.31
CA GLN A 9 -13.80 -8.59 -0.35
C GLN A 9 -15.05 -8.10 0.37
N VAL A 10 -14.97 -6.90 0.95
CA VAL A 10 -16.10 -6.21 1.57
C VAL A 10 -16.56 -5.07 0.65
N GLU A 11 -17.84 -4.69 0.79
CA GLU A 11 -18.41 -3.59 0.01
C GLU A 11 -18.15 -2.24 0.68
N GLY A 12 -17.35 -1.40 0.02
CA GLY A 12 -17.10 -0.03 0.47
C GLY A 12 -16.38 0.08 1.82
N ILE A 13 -16.32 1.31 2.33
CA ILE A 13 -15.71 1.61 3.63
C ILE A 13 -16.58 1.08 4.77
N GLU A 14 -17.90 1.12 4.60
CA GLU A 14 -18.89 0.61 5.54
C GLU A 14 -18.68 -0.88 5.80
N GLY A 15 -18.39 -1.66 4.75
CA GLY A 15 -18.05 -3.07 4.86
C GLY A 15 -16.75 -3.32 5.65
N ILE A 16 -15.73 -2.47 5.47
CA ILE A 16 -14.49 -2.52 6.26
C ILE A 16 -14.80 -2.26 7.74
N MET A 17 -15.56 -1.22 8.04
CA MET A 17 -15.93 -0.85 9.41
C MET A 17 -16.77 -1.93 10.09
N ALA A 18 -17.71 -2.55 9.37
CA ALA A 18 -18.51 -3.65 9.86
C ALA A 18 -17.65 -4.90 10.15
N ALA A 19 -16.74 -5.26 9.23
CA ALA A 19 -15.82 -6.38 9.42
C ALA A 19 -14.87 -6.16 10.60
N TYR A 20 -14.30 -4.95 10.73
CA TYR A 20 -13.47 -4.55 11.86
C TYR A 20 -14.22 -4.68 13.20
N GLY A 21 -15.42 -4.10 13.29
CA GLY A 21 -16.25 -4.16 14.50
C GLY A 21 -16.66 -5.60 14.84
N SER A 22 -16.90 -6.45 13.84
CA SER A 22 -17.15 -7.88 14.03
C SER A 22 -15.91 -8.60 14.56
N ALA A 23 -14.74 -8.40 13.94
CA ALA A 23 -13.49 -9.06 14.34
C ALA A 23 -13.15 -8.76 15.80
N LEU A 24 -13.22 -7.49 16.22
CA LEU A 24 -12.95 -7.09 17.61
C LEU A 24 -13.77 -7.83 18.67
N ARG A 25 -14.99 -8.28 18.34
CA ARG A 25 -15.84 -9.04 19.26
C ARG A 25 -15.61 -10.54 19.21
N ASN A 26 -15.02 -11.05 18.14
CA ASN A 26 -14.95 -12.47 17.83
C ASN A 26 -13.52 -13.03 17.85
N VAL A 27 -12.50 -12.19 18.04
CA VAL A 27 -11.09 -12.61 18.13
C VAL A 27 -10.49 -12.15 19.44
N ALA A 28 -9.53 -12.93 19.95
CA ALA A 28 -8.68 -12.49 21.06
C ALA A 28 -7.46 -11.78 20.49
N LEU A 29 -7.18 -10.56 20.98
CA LEU A 29 -5.97 -9.84 20.61
C LEU A 29 -4.75 -10.60 21.13
N ALA A 30 -3.74 -10.74 20.27
CA ALA A 30 -2.51 -11.47 20.56
C ALA A 30 -1.31 -10.76 19.93
N GLY A 31 -0.12 -11.31 20.14
CA GLY A 31 1.10 -10.92 19.45
C GLY A 31 1.87 -12.16 18.99
N PRO A 32 3.02 -11.98 18.31
CA PRO A 32 3.69 -10.71 18.02
C PRO A 32 3.06 -9.92 16.85
N THR A 33 3.56 -8.70 16.61
CA THR A 33 3.19 -7.88 15.44
C THR A 33 4.05 -8.29 14.25
N LEU A 34 3.42 -8.87 13.23
CA LEU A 34 4.07 -9.45 12.05
C LEU A 34 3.51 -8.85 10.77
N PHE A 35 4.36 -8.27 9.91
CA PHE A 35 3.90 -7.68 8.63
C PHE A 35 4.16 -8.57 7.42
N GLY A 36 5.11 -9.49 7.48
CA GLY A 36 5.49 -10.33 6.34
C GLY A 36 4.30 -11.04 5.70
N GLN A 37 3.42 -11.62 6.51
CA GLN A 37 2.25 -12.38 6.04
C GLN A 37 1.23 -11.51 5.30
N VAL A 38 0.91 -10.33 5.84
CA VAL A 38 -0.09 -9.42 5.23
C VAL A 38 0.45 -8.77 3.96
N ILE A 39 1.75 -8.45 3.92
CA ILE A 39 2.42 -7.94 2.71
C ILE A 39 2.46 -9.01 1.63
N ASN A 40 2.82 -10.26 1.97
CA ASN A 40 2.81 -11.37 1.01
C ASN A 40 1.41 -11.63 0.43
N THR A 41 0.37 -11.52 1.26
CA THR A 41 -1.02 -11.66 0.81
C THR A 41 -1.41 -10.56 -0.18
N ALA A 42 -1.06 -9.30 0.12
CA ALA A 42 -1.32 -8.18 -0.78
C ALA A 42 -0.52 -8.30 -2.09
N ALA A 43 0.73 -8.76 -2.01
CA ALA A 43 1.58 -9.03 -3.17
C ALA A 43 0.96 -10.13 -4.07
N GLU A 44 0.41 -11.20 -3.48
CA GLU A 44 -0.27 -12.24 -4.25
C GLU A 44 -1.50 -11.68 -4.99
N ILE A 45 -2.31 -10.85 -4.32
CA ILE A 45 -3.48 -10.20 -4.94
C ILE A 45 -3.04 -9.30 -6.11
N ALA A 46 -2.05 -8.44 -5.89
CA ALA A 46 -1.53 -7.53 -6.90
C ALA A 46 -0.90 -8.27 -8.09
N GLY A 47 -0.14 -9.34 -7.83
CA GLY A 47 0.48 -10.18 -8.85
C GLY A 47 -0.52 -10.93 -9.72
N ARG A 48 -1.61 -11.45 -9.13
CA ARG A 48 -2.70 -12.07 -9.90
C ARG A 48 -3.37 -11.06 -10.84
N SER A 49 -3.53 -9.82 -10.39
CA SER A 49 -4.12 -8.75 -11.20
C SER A 49 -3.35 -8.50 -12.51
N LEU A 50 -2.01 -8.64 -12.47
CA LEU A 50 -1.16 -8.53 -13.65
C LEU A 50 -1.41 -9.64 -14.66
N SER A 51 -1.57 -10.88 -14.18
CA SER A 51 -1.81 -12.04 -15.05
C SER A 51 -3.19 -12.04 -15.72
N GLN A 52 -4.11 -11.22 -15.21
CA GLN A 52 -5.47 -11.09 -15.73
C GLN A 52 -5.65 -9.84 -16.62
N ASP A 53 -4.55 -9.22 -17.07
CA ASP A 53 -4.53 -7.98 -17.87
C ASP A 53 -5.40 -6.85 -17.29
N SER A 54 -5.54 -6.83 -15.96
CA SER A 54 -6.30 -5.78 -15.29
C SER A 54 -5.39 -4.61 -14.94
N SER A 55 -5.79 -3.40 -15.32
CA SER A 55 -5.08 -2.16 -15.03
C SER A 55 -5.33 -1.67 -13.59
N LYS A 56 -5.16 -2.55 -12.61
CA LYS A 56 -5.35 -2.22 -11.18
C LYS A 56 -4.02 -1.91 -10.52
N TYR A 57 -4.04 -0.87 -9.70
CA TYR A 57 -2.97 -0.54 -8.76
C TYR A 57 -3.54 -0.63 -7.35
N PHE A 58 -2.80 -1.29 -6.47
CA PHE A 58 -3.26 -1.62 -5.12
C PHE A 58 -2.55 -0.75 -4.09
N VAL A 59 -3.27 -0.45 -3.02
CA VAL A 59 -2.74 0.24 -1.85
C VAL A 59 -3.08 -0.61 -0.63
N LEU A 60 -2.07 -1.09 0.07
CA LEU A 60 -2.23 -1.76 1.36
C LEU A 60 -2.06 -0.73 2.48
N LEU A 61 -3.10 -0.52 3.28
CA LEU A 61 -3.02 0.28 4.51
C LEU A 61 -2.84 -0.65 5.71
N ILE A 62 -1.74 -0.52 6.43
CA ILE A 62 -1.45 -1.21 7.69
C ILE A 62 -1.58 -0.20 8.83
N ILE A 63 -2.42 -0.51 9.83
CA ILE A 63 -2.55 0.30 11.05
C ILE A 63 -2.01 -0.54 12.21
N THR A 64 -1.07 0.00 12.99
CA THR A 64 -0.47 -0.71 14.12
C THR A 64 -0.22 0.20 15.30
N ASP A 65 -0.32 -0.32 16.52
CA ASP A 65 0.05 0.35 17.76
C ASP A 65 1.35 -0.21 18.37
N GLY A 66 1.99 -1.17 17.69
CA GLY A 66 3.07 -1.99 18.24
C GLY A 66 4.37 -1.94 17.41
N VAL A 67 5.39 -2.60 17.96
CA VAL A 67 6.73 -2.70 17.38
C VAL A 67 6.82 -3.94 16.48
N LEU A 68 7.46 -3.81 15.32
CA LEU A 68 7.58 -4.87 14.33
C LEU A 68 8.52 -5.99 14.83
N THR A 69 8.04 -7.22 14.91
CA THR A 69 8.88 -8.32 15.43
C THR A 69 9.65 -9.05 14.31
N ASP A 70 9.15 -9.02 13.08
CA ASP A 70 9.68 -9.75 11.91
C ASP A 70 10.33 -8.82 10.87
N LEU A 71 11.25 -7.94 11.30
CA LEU A 71 11.85 -6.94 10.42
C LEU A 71 12.47 -7.55 9.14
N GLN A 72 13.22 -8.65 9.25
CA GLN A 72 13.87 -9.26 8.07
C GLN A 72 12.87 -9.90 7.12
N GLU A 73 11.86 -10.61 7.62
CA GLU A 73 10.82 -11.22 6.79
C GLU A 73 9.96 -10.15 6.10
N THR A 74 9.69 -9.05 6.82
CA THR A 74 9.03 -7.86 6.28
C THR A 74 9.86 -7.24 5.15
N LYS A 75 11.18 -7.04 5.35
CA LYS A 75 12.07 -6.54 4.29
C LYS A 75 12.07 -7.44 3.06
N ASP A 76 12.13 -8.76 3.25
CA ASP A 76 12.12 -9.72 2.15
C ASP A 76 10.80 -9.65 1.36
N ALA A 77 9.67 -9.57 2.07
CA ALA A 77 8.35 -9.41 1.46
C ALA A 77 8.22 -8.08 0.68
N LEU A 78 8.72 -6.98 1.24
CA LEU A 78 8.73 -5.66 0.59
C LEU A 78 9.58 -5.65 -0.69
N VAL A 79 10.78 -6.21 -0.63
CA VAL A 79 11.66 -6.33 -1.80
C VAL A 79 11.01 -7.19 -2.89
N MET A 80 10.33 -8.29 -2.52
CA MET A 80 9.56 -9.09 -3.49
C MET A 80 8.38 -8.30 -4.08
N ALA A 81 7.67 -7.55 -3.25
CA ALA A 81 6.50 -6.76 -3.67
C ALA A 81 6.85 -5.55 -4.55
N SER A 82 8.10 -5.07 -4.55
CA SER A 82 8.48 -3.82 -5.22
C SER A 82 8.25 -3.83 -6.74
N ASP A 83 8.22 -5.02 -7.36
CA ASP A 83 7.95 -5.16 -8.81
C ASP A 83 6.46 -5.11 -9.17
N LEU A 84 5.57 -5.21 -8.18
CA LEU A 84 4.13 -5.36 -8.37
C LEU A 84 3.43 -3.99 -8.39
N PRO A 85 2.19 -3.88 -8.89
CA PRO A 85 1.41 -2.63 -8.84
C PRO A 85 0.84 -2.41 -7.43
N LEU A 86 1.72 -2.22 -6.44
CA LEU A 86 1.38 -2.15 -5.02
C LEU A 86 2.16 -1.05 -4.30
N SER A 87 1.45 -0.21 -3.55
CA SER A 87 2.01 0.68 -2.53
C SER A 87 1.55 0.23 -1.14
N ILE A 88 2.33 0.52 -0.11
CA ILE A 88 2.08 0.12 1.27
C ILE A 88 2.18 1.36 2.15
N LEU A 89 1.10 1.69 2.84
CA LEU A 89 1.02 2.79 3.79
C LEU A 89 0.96 2.20 5.20
N ILE A 90 1.88 2.60 6.07
CA ILE A 90 1.94 2.14 7.46
C ILE A 90 1.61 3.32 8.37
N VAL A 91 0.54 3.19 9.15
CA VAL A 91 0.10 4.21 10.11
C VAL A 91 0.31 3.69 11.53
N GLY A 92 1.24 4.32 12.26
CA GLY A 92 1.50 4.03 13.67
C GLY A 92 0.56 4.82 14.58
N VAL A 93 -0.24 4.15 15.39
CA VAL A 93 -1.14 4.78 16.38
C VAL A 93 -0.64 4.57 17.80
N GLY A 94 -0.97 5.49 18.72
CA GLY A 94 -0.53 5.37 20.11
C GLY A 94 0.93 5.77 20.35
N GLY A 95 1.53 5.22 21.41
CA GLY A 95 2.78 5.72 22.01
C GLY A 95 4.01 4.84 21.83
N ALA A 96 3.99 3.81 20.98
CA ALA A 96 5.11 2.87 20.82
C ALA A 96 6.37 3.51 20.18
N ASP A 97 7.50 2.78 20.23
CA ASP A 97 8.74 3.14 19.53
C ASP A 97 8.69 2.65 18.07
N PHE A 98 8.51 3.57 17.13
CA PHE A 98 8.33 3.26 15.72
C PHE A 98 9.62 3.31 14.88
N LYS A 99 10.81 3.36 15.50
CA LYS A 99 12.10 3.41 14.77
C LYS A 99 12.27 2.34 13.70
N GLN A 100 11.74 1.13 13.93
CA GLN A 100 11.82 0.07 12.92
C GLN A 100 10.99 0.35 11.67
N MET A 101 9.90 1.11 11.81
CA MET A 101 9.06 1.51 10.69
C MET A 101 9.74 2.60 9.87
N GLU A 102 10.50 3.49 10.51
CA GLU A 102 11.37 4.48 9.83
C GLU A 102 12.49 3.82 9.02
N ILE A 103 12.91 2.60 9.37
CA ILE A 103 13.87 1.81 8.57
C ILE A 103 13.21 1.28 7.28
N LEU A 104 11.90 1.01 7.33
CA LEU A 104 11.14 0.53 6.16
C LEU A 104 10.81 1.66 5.19
N ASP A 105 10.69 2.89 5.69
CA ASP A 105 10.50 4.13 4.95
C ASP A 105 11.80 4.47 4.20
N ALA A 106 11.82 4.33 2.87
CA ALA A 106 13.08 4.44 2.10
C ALA A 106 13.54 5.89 1.84
N ASP A 107 12.91 6.87 2.51
CA ASP A 107 13.20 8.31 2.46
C ASP A 107 14.63 8.67 2.85
N ASN A 108 15.31 7.80 3.60
CA ASN A 108 16.71 7.99 3.99
C ASN A 108 17.72 7.65 2.87
N GLY A 109 17.26 7.42 1.64
CA GLY A 109 18.10 7.17 0.46
C GLY A 109 18.67 5.76 0.37
N HIS A 110 18.30 4.87 1.29
CA HIS A 110 18.71 3.47 1.30
C HIS A 110 17.57 2.57 0.85
N ARG A 111 17.70 2.02 -0.36
CA ARG A 111 16.74 1.03 -0.87
C ARG A 111 16.81 -0.23 -0.01
N LEU A 112 15.64 -0.82 0.26
CA LEU A 112 15.57 -2.06 1.02
C LEU A 112 16.33 -3.18 0.31
N GLU A 113 17.12 -3.92 1.09
CA GLU A 113 17.86 -5.10 0.67
C GLU A 113 17.35 -6.33 1.41
N SER A 114 17.01 -7.39 0.68
CA SER A 114 16.55 -8.67 1.23
C SER A 114 17.70 -9.48 1.83
N SER A 115 17.36 -10.54 2.54
CA SER A 115 18.29 -11.53 3.09
C SER A 115 19.15 -12.22 2.01
N THR A 116 18.70 -12.21 0.75
CA THR A 116 19.40 -12.77 -0.41
C THR A 116 20.28 -11.75 -1.15
N GLY A 117 20.38 -10.52 -0.66
CA GLY A 117 21.13 -9.43 -1.31
C GLY A 117 20.40 -8.76 -2.47
N ARG A 118 19.09 -9.04 -2.64
CA ARG A 118 18.28 -8.41 -3.68
C ARG A 118 17.84 -7.03 -3.21
N ILE A 119 17.99 -6.03 -4.07
CA ILE A 119 17.57 -4.65 -3.79
C ILE A 119 16.17 -4.41 -4.37
N ALA A 120 15.31 -3.74 -3.60
CA ALA A 120 13.97 -3.33 -4.05
C ALA A 120 14.05 -2.49 -5.34
N THR A 121 13.19 -2.76 -6.31
CA THR A 121 13.18 -2.12 -7.65
C THR A 121 12.57 -0.74 -7.70
N ARG A 122 11.88 -0.32 -6.64
CA ARG A 122 11.42 1.04 -6.37
C ARG A 122 11.04 1.13 -4.89
N ASP A 123 10.86 2.35 -4.39
CA ASP A 123 10.22 2.54 -3.10
C ASP A 123 8.71 2.29 -3.21
N ILE A 124 8.17 1.65 -2.18
CA ILE A 124 6.76 1.26 -2.08
C ILE A 124 6.17 1.49 -0.69
N VAL A 125 6.97 1.91 0.29
CA VAL A 125 6.53 2.06 1.68
C VAL A 125 6.48 3.54 2.01
N GLN A 126 5.40 3.96 2.68
CA GLN A 126 5.38 5.22 3.40
C GLN A 126 4.96 4.94 4.84
N PHE A 127 5.75 5.40 5.80
CA PHE A 127 5.39 5.37 7.22
C PHE A 127 4.92 6.74 7.72
N VAL A 128 3.86 6.76 8.53
CA VAL A 128 3.44 7.95 9.27
C VAL A 128 3.02 7.60 10.71
N PRO A 129 3.68 8.16 11.73
CA PRO A 129 3.20 8.11 13.10
C PRO A 129 2.06 9.12 13.31
N MET A 130 0.87 8.63 13.69
CA MET A 130 -0.34 9.43 13.90
C MET A 130 -0.19 10.48 15.02
N ARG A 131 0.79 10.30 15.92
CA ARG A 131 1.10 11.27 16.99
C ARG A 131 1.82 12.53 16.49
N ASP A 132 2.55 12.45 15.37
CA ASP A 132 3.35 13.57 14.87
C ASP A 132 2.53 14.53 13.99
N VAL A 133 1.23 14.29 13.93
CA VAL A 133 0.22 15.06 13.21
C VAL A 133 -0.11 16.32 14.00
N HIS A 134 0.78 17.30 13.91
CA HIS A 134 0.57 18.63 14.47
C HIS A 134 -0.05 19.53 13.39
N GLY A 135 -1.35 19.81 13.47
CA GLY A 135 -2.02 20.77 12.56
C GLY A 135 -3.31 20.31 11.86
N GLY A 136 -3.83 19.12 12.17
CA GLY A 136 -5.11 18.62 11.65
C GLY A 136 -4.97 17.48 10.62
N GLN A 137 -6.05 16.71 10.43
CA GLN A 137 -6.07 15.50 9.59
C GLN A 137 -5.68 15.72 8.12
N ILE A 138 -5.82 16.95 7.61
CA ILE A 138 -5.63 17.30 6.20
C ILE A 138 -4.16 17.16 5.78
N SER A 139 -3.21 17.54 6.66
CA SER A 139 -1.79 17.52 6.31
C SER A 139 -1.27 16.11 6.07
N ILE A 140 -1.74 15.12 6.83
CA ILE A 140 -1.31 13.71 6.66
C ILE A 140 -1.78 13.18 5.32
N VAL A 141 -3.08 13.35 5.05
CA VAL A 141 -3.70 12.79 3.86
C VAL A 141 -3.02 13.38 2.63
N GLN A 142 -2.70 14.67 2.67
CA GLN A 142 -1.96 15.30 1.60
C GLN A 142 -0.56 14.69 1.41
N SER A 143 0.27 14.59 2.45
CA SER A 143 1.61 14.00 2.33
C SER A 143 1.57 12.53 1.89
N LEU A 144 0.65 11.73 2.45
CA LEU A 144 0.47 10.33 2.04
C LEU A 144 0.04 10.20 0.57
N LEU A 145 -0.85 11.08 0.10
CA LEU A 145 -1.31 11.09 -1.29
C LEU A 145 -0.19 11.54 -2.24
N GLU A 146 0.60 12.54 -1.86
CA GLU A 146 1.75 12.99 -2.66
C GLU A 146 2.74 11.84 -2.90
N GLU A 147 3.10 11.11 -1.84
CA GLU A 147 4.02 9.97 -1.98
C GLU A 147 3.40 8.83 -2.79
N LEU A 148 2.13 8.49 -2.53
CA LEU A 148 1.42 7.46 -3.26
C LEU A 148 1.37 7.74 -4.78
N LEU A 149 1.14 8.99 -5.16
CA LEU A 149 1.17 9.41 -6.55
C LEU A 149 2.57 9.25 -7.16
N GLY A 150 3.62 9.60 -6.42
CA GLY A 150 5.02 9.39 -6.81
C GLY A 150 5.34 7.91 -7.07
N GLN A 151 4.96 7.04 -6.15
CA GLN A 151 5.16 5.58 -6.25
C GLN A 151 4.39 4.98 -7.43
N PHE A 152 3.12 5.38 -7.61
CA PHE A 152 2.30 4.97 -8.74
C PHE A 152 2.94 5.34 -10.09
N LEU A 153 3.35 6.60 -10.24
CA LEU A 153 3.98 7.08 -11.47
C LEU A 153 5.31 6.38 -11.73
N THR A 154 6.09 6.11 -10.69
CA THR A 154 7.34 5.34 -10.79
C THR A 154 7.07 3.94 -11.32
N TYR A 155 6.08 3.23 -10.78
CA TYR A 155 5.67 1.92 -11.26
C TYR A 155 5.26 1.94 -12.75
N MET A 156 4.40 2.89 -13.13
CA MET A 156 3.90 2.99 -14.51
C MET A 156 5.02 3.27 -15.52
N ARG A 157 5.95 4.18 -15.18
CA ARG A 157 7.10 4.52 -16.03
C ARG A 157 8.08 3.35 -16.16
N CYS A 158 8.38 2.65 -15.07
CA CYS A 158 9.28 1.49 -15.08
C CYS A 158 8.74 0.32 -15.94
N ARG A 159 7.43 0.27 -16.17
CA ARG A 159 6.76 -0.77 -16.96
C ARG A 159 6.32 -0.31 -18.36
N ASP A 160 6.66 0.93 -18.77
CA ASP A 160 6.18 1.57 -20.01
C ASP A 160 4.64 1.51 -20.18
N ILE A 161 3.91 1.59 -19.07
CA ILE A 161 2.44 1.58 -19.09
C ILE A 161 1.97 2.99 -19.46
N LYS A 162 1.32 3.11 -20.61
CA LYS A 162 0.79 4.38 -21.11
C LYS A 162 -0.66 4.58 -20.64
N PRO A 163 -1.08 5.82 -20.34
CA PRO A 163 -2.48 6.11 -20.08
C PRO A 163 -3.34 5.62 -21.24
N HIS A 164 -4.42 4.89 -20.93
CA HIS A 164 -5.41 4.58 -21.95
C HIS A 164 -6.02 5.89 -22.46
N THR A 165 -6.01 6.12 -23.77
CA THR A 165 -6.76 7.21 -24.38
C THR A 165 -8.24 6.97 -24.10
N VAL A 166 -8.79 7.72 -23.15
CA VAL A 166 -10.24 7.84 -23.01
C VAL A 166 -10.70 8.54 -24.29
N ASN A 167 -11.45 7.82 -25.13
CA ASN A 167 -12.20 8.44 -26.22
C ASN A 167 -13.32 9.27 -25.55
N LEU A 168 -12.96 10.46 -25.07
CA LEU A 168 -13.94 11.43 -24.62
C LEU A 168 -14.78 11.77 -25.84
N PRO A 169 -16.11 11.63 -25.81
CA PRO A 169 -16.94 12.18 -26.87
C PRO A 169 -16.60 13.66 -26.97
N GLN A 170 -16.10 14.10 -28.13
CA GLN A 170 -15.88 15.51 -28.40
C GLN A 170 -17.23 16.20 -28.25
N ALA A 171 -17.41 16.97 -27.19
CA ALA A 171 -18.55 17.87 -27.10
C ALA A 171 -18.42 18.84 -28.29
N PRO A 172 -19.45 18.99 -29.14
CA PRO A 172 -19.38 19.94 -30.24
C PRO A 172 -19.20 21.33 -29.63
N PHE A 173 -18.07 21.97 -29.95
CA PHE A 173 -17.90 23.40 -29.74
C PHE A 173 -18.99 24.11 -30.54
N GLN A 174 -20.00 24.63 -29.86
CA GLN A 174 -20.89 25.62 -30.44
C GLN A 174 -20.20 26.97 -30.31
N ASP A 175 -19.64 27.46 -31.42
CA ASP A 175 -19.25 28.85 -31.55
C ASP A 175 -20.50 29.72 -31.39
N HIS A 176 -20.60 30.45 -30.27
CA HIS A 176 -21.54 31.56 -30.17
C HIS A 176 -20.90 32.80 -30.82
N PRO A 177 -21.49 33.36 -31.89
CA PRO A 177 -21.01 34.61 -32.45
C PRO A 177 -21.26 35.77 -31.48
N VAL A 178 -20.30 36.69 -31.43
CA VAL A 178 -20.26 37.93 -30.65
C VAL A 178 -21.37 38.90 -31.05
#